data_AF-A0A8X6P0G8-F1
#
_entry.id   AF-A0A8X6P0G8-F1
#
_cell.length_a   1.000
_cell.length_b   1.000
_cell.length_c   1.000
_cell.angle_alpha   90.00
_cell.angle_beta   90.00
_cell.angle_gamma   90.00
#
_symmetry.space_group_name_H-M   'P 1'
#
loop_
_entity.id
_entity.type
_entity.pdbx_description
1 polymer ?
#
loop_
_entity_poly.entity_id
_entity_poly.type
_entity_poly.pdbx_seq_one_letter_code
_entity_poly.pdbx_strand_id
1 'polypeptide(L)' 'MFIKPLLSEKIRNRVYFHSSTEKLLDYFPRAILPSEYGGDLRENDMKDWLRKANVDHKQHGVTGQPNYF' A
#
# COMPACT_ATOMS: atom_id res chain seq x y z
N MET A 1 -3.87 1.65 -21.20
CA MET A 1 -4.11 0.72 -20.07
C MET A 1 -5.46 0.05 -20.22
N PHE A 2 -5.49 -1.28 -20.29
CA PHE A 2 -6.66 -2.07 -20.74
C PHE A 2 -7.77 -2.27 -19.70
N ILE A 3 -7.54 -1.93 -18.42
CA ILE A 3 -8.52 -2.15 -17.33
C ILE A 3 -9.46 -0.96 -17.05
N LYS A 4 -9.18 0.23 -17.62
CA LYS A 4 -10.01 1.43 -17.46
C LYS A 4 -11.52 1.25 -17.80
N PRO A 5 -11.92 0.47 -18.83
CA PRO A 5 -13.32 0.23 -19.12
C PRO A 5 -14.01 -0.73 -18.13
N LEU A 6 -13.25 -1.51 -17.35
CA LEU A 6 -13.80 -2.44 -16.34
C LEU A 6 -14.07 -1.75 -14.99
N LEU A 7 -13.62 -0.51 -14.81
CA LEU A 7 -13.80 0.25 -13.56
C LEU A 7 -15.14 0.99 -13.56
N SER A 8 -15.87 0.86 -12.45
CA SER A 8 -17.04 1.71 -12.18
C SER A 8 -16.66 3.19 -12.10
N GLU A 9 -17.61 4.08 -12.32
CA GLU A 9 -17.38 5.54 -12.26
C GLU A 9 -16.81 5.98 -10.91
N LYS A 10 -17.35 5.43 -9.81
CA LYS A 10 -16.85 5.66 -8.45
C LYS A 10 -15.37 5.34 -8.30
N ILE A 11 -14.90 4.21 -8.86
CA ILE A 11 -13.50 3.79 -8.76
C ILE A 11 -12.64 4.60 -9.73
N ARG A 12 -13.14 4.90 -10.92
CA ARG A 12 -12.44 5.73 -11.91
C ARG A 12 -12.05 7.10 -11.34
N ASN A 13 -12.90 7.70 -10.50
CA ASN A 13 -12.63 8.98 -9.85
C ASN A 13 -11.68 8.89 -8.64
N ARG A 14 -11.19 7.69 -8.29
CA ARG A 14 -10.29 7.45 -7.14
C ARG A 14 -8.93 6.88 -7.54
N VAL A 15 -8.76 6.48 -8.79
CA VAL A 15 -7.50 5.94 -9.31
C VAL A 15 -6.78 7.04 -10.06
N TYR A 16 -5.61 7.42 -9.56
CA TYR A 16 -4.76 8.45 -10.13
C TYR A 16 -3.48 7.81 -10.70
N PHE A 17 -3.07 8.26 -11.88
CA PHE A 17 -1.83 7.83 -12.51
C PHE A 17 -0.87 9.00 -12.50
N HIS A 18 0.21 8.86 -11.73
CA HIS A 18 1.27 9.86 -11.65
C HIS A 18 2.42 9.45 -12.57
N SER A 19 3.02 10.41 -13.26
CA SER A 19 4.19 10.18 -14.13
C SER A 19 5.49 10.06 -13.34
N SER A 20 5.48 10.44 -12.06
CA SER A 20 6.64 10.50 -11.18
C SER A 20 6.23 10.26 -9.73
N THR A 21 7.13 9.71 -8.91
CA THR A 21 6.85 9.33 -7.52
C THR A 21 6.83 10.53 -6.57
N GLU A 22 7.54 11.61 -6.90
CA GLU A 22 7.59 12.83 -6.09
C GLU A 22 6.21 13.46 -5.95
N LYS A 23 5.32 13.25 -6.94
CA LYS A 23 3.93 13.70 -6.89
C LYS A 23 3.11 13.05 -5.77
N LEU A 24 3.56 11.95 -5.19
CA LEU A 24 2.89 11.34 -4.04
C LEU A 24 2.97 12.23 -2.80
N LEU A 25 4.00 13.08 -2.68
CA LEU A 25 4.16 14.00 -1.55
C LEU A 25 3.10 15.11 -1.53
N ASP A 26 2.42 15.37 -2.67
CA ASP A 26 1.28 16.29 -2.74
C ASP A 26 0.04 15.71 -2.03
N TYR A 27 -0.01 14.39 -1.80
CA TYR A 27 -1.17 13.67 -1.25
C TYR A 27 -0.88 12.99 0.10
N PHE A 28 0.37 12.57 0.33
CA PHE A 28 0.77 11.82 1.51
C PHE A 28 1.95 12.51 2.22
N PRO A 29 1.93 12.61 3.55
CA PRO A 29 3.08 13.08 4.31
C PRO A 29 4.33 12.21 4.08
N ARG A 30 5.51 12.84 4.03
CA ARG A 30 6.80 12.16 3.86
C ARG A 30 7.02 11.04 4.89
N ALA A 31 6.62 11.29 6.14
CA ALA A 31 6.82 10.39 7.26
C ALA A 31 6.13 9.01 7.12
N ILE A 32 5.14 8.89 6.23
CA ILE A 32 4.39 7.64 6.01
C ILE A 32 4.71 6.95 4.69
N LEU A 33 5.59 7.55 3.87
CA LEU A 33 6.01 6.97 2.61
C LEU A 33 7.36 6.25 2.78
N PRO A 34 7.57 5.13 2.07
CA PRO A 34 8.89 4.55 1.85
C PRO A 34 9.89 5.55 1.26
N SER A 35 11.17 5.39 1.65
CA SER A 35 12.27 6.21 1.12
C SER A 35 12.44 6.12 -0.40
N GLU A 36 12.14 4.98 -1.01
CA GLU A 36 12.13 4.78 -2.47
C GLU A 36 11.09 5.65 -3.21
N TYR A 37 10.06 6.12 -2.50
CA TYR A 37 9.06 7.05 -3.02
C TYR A 37 9.27 8.49 -2.53
N GLY A 38 10.45 8.79 -1.97
CA GLY A 38 10.80 10.10 -1.45
C GLY A 38 10.29 10.37 -0.02
N GLY A 39 9.91 9.32 0.71
CA GLY A 39 9.48 9.37 2.11
C GLY A 39 10.59 9.15 3.13
N ASP A 40 10.20 8.94 4.40
CA ASP A 40 11.13 8.72 5.52
C ASP A 40 11.11 7.28 6.07
N LEU A 41 10.14 6.44 5.67
CA LEU A 41 10.04 5.05 6.14
C LEU A 41 11.18 4.19 5.59
N ARG A 42 11.69 3.32 6.46
CA ARG A 42 12.77 2.38 6.16
C ARG A 42 12.22 0.96 6.02
N GLU A 43 12.99 0.08 5.38
CA GLU A 43 12.60 -1.32 5.14
C GLU A 43 12.20 -2.07 6.41
N ASN A 44 12.87 -1.78 7.53
CA ASN A 44 12.58 -2.42 8.81
C ASN A 44 11.18 -2.08 9.35
N ASP A 45 10.66 -0.89 9.05
CA ASP A 45 9.31 -0.46 9.49
C ASP A 45 8.22 -1.34 8.84
N MET A 46 8.45 -1.78 7.60
CA MET A 46 7.55 -2.71 6.90
C MET A 46 7.57 -4.10 7.52
N LYS A 47 8.75 -4.62 7.90
CA LYS A 47 8.90 -5.96 8.50
C LYS A 47 8.13 -6.07 9.82
N ASP A 48 8.22 -5.05 10.66
CA ASP A 48 7.49 -5.03 11.93
C ASP A 48 5.97 -4.96 11.72
N TRP A 49 5.52 -4.16 10.76
CA TRP A 49 4.10 -4.10 10.39
C TRP A 49 3.60 -5.44 9.85
N LEU A 50 4.34 -6.07 8.92
CA LEU A 50 4.00 -7.38 8.36
C LEU A 50 3.91 -8.46 9.44
N ARG A 51 4.88 -8.49 10.37
CA ARG A 51 4.88 -9.42 11.50
C ARG A 51 3.61 -9.24 12.35
N LYS A 52 3.23 -8.01 12.66
CA LYS A 52 2.02 -7.70 13.42
C LYS A 52 0.75 -8.09 12.66
N ALA A 53 0.66 -7.72 11.38
CA ALA A 53 -0.47 -8.07 10.52
C ALA A 53 -0.65 -9.60 10.42
N ASN A 54 0.45 -10.35 10.28
CA ASN A 54 0.42 -11.81 10.23
C ASN A 54 -0.06 -12.45 11.55
N VAL A 55 0.26 -11.85 12.70
CA VAL A 55 -0.26 -12.31 14.00
C VAL A 55 -1.77 -12.04 14.11
N ASP A 56 -2.23 -10.83 13.77
CA ASP A 56 -3.65 -10.46 13.80
C ASP A 56 -4.48 -11.32 12.83
N HIS A 57 -3.95 -11.59 11.64
CA HIS A 57 -4.57 -12.48 10.65
C HIS A 57 -4.71 -13.91 11.17
N LYS A 58 -3.76 -14.43 11.95
CA LYS A 58 -3.89 -15.77 12.58
C LYS A 58 -4.97 -15.80 13.66
N GLN A 59 -5.24 -14.68 14.32
CA GLN A 59 -6.27 -14.59 15.38
C GLN A 59 -7.68 -14.38 14.83
N HIS A 60 -7.83 -13.68 13.69
CA HIS A 60 -9.14 -13.24 13.17
C HIS A 60 -9.45 -13.70 11.73
N GLY A 61 -8.54 -14.43 11.08
CA GLY A 61 -8.71 -14.91 9.71
C GLY A 61 -9.54 -16.19 9.66
N VAL A 62 -10.66 -16.15 8.93
CA VAL A 62 -11.41 -17.35 8.55
C VAL A 62 -10.53 -18.18 7.61
N THR A 63 -9.78 -19.13 8.15
CA THR A 63 -9.04 -20.18 7.42
C THR A 63 -8.12 -19.69 6.29
N GLY A 64 -7.33 -18.63 6.50
CA GLY A 64 -6.31 -18.17 5.54
C GLY A 64 -4.92 -18.73 5.86
N GLN A 65 -4.18 -19.20 4.85
CA GLN A 65 -2.82 -19.72 5.05
C GLN A 65 -1.87 -18.67 5.66
N PRO A 66 -0.87 -19.08 6.47
CA PRO A 66 0.11 -18.15 7.02
C PRO A 66 0.90 -17.48 5.89
N ASN A 67 1.08 -16.16 5.97
CA ASN A 67 2.01 -15.44 5.10
C ASN A 67 3.45 -15.71 5.60
N TYR A 68 4.32 -16.24 4.73
CA TYR A 68 5.69 -16.67 5.07
C TYR A 68 6.78 -15.61 4.74
N PHE A 69 6.36 -14.36 4.56
CA PHE A 69 7.27 -13.22 4.39
C PHE A 69 7.66 -12.62 5.74
#